data_AF-A0A662F2U4-F1
#
_entry.id   AF-A0A662F2U4-F1
#
_cell.length_a   1.000
_cell.length_b   1.000
_cell.length_c   1.000
_cell.angle_alpha   90.00
_cell.angle_beta   90.00
_cell.angle_gamma   90.00
#
_symmetry.space_group_name_H-M   'P 1'
#
loop_
_entity.id
_entity.type
_entity.pdbx_description
1 polymer ?
#
loop_
_entity_poly.entity_id
_entity_poly.type
_entity_poly.pdbx_seq_one_letter_code
_entity_poly.pdbx_strand_id
1 'polypeptide(L)'
;MNNQDKSIAYAFIANGVQIYLNEGDYFLISKLICSNCGDSWYMNLTECFLCGTINPFLFRCEDCGSFQSITKSSGKCNNCGSSKLYMMCPNPDCISNKDEEVKKEANELGGCFNKNSGLLIAQQYCLTCGSQYHRYKNYKILVRTIDSPNVVISKLDLPENVSDELYLILRLKEDDKIKYHICKVSELTKDFEIKNFMNSFKDVVNYFYPLLNTKRQDI
;
A
#
# COMPACT_ATOMS: atom_id res chain seq x y z
N MET A 1 8.13 20.37 -12.46
CA MET A 1 7.78 18.99 -12.85
C MET A 1 6.96 18.99 -14.13
N ASN A 2 7.46 18.33 -15.17
CA ASN A 2 6.82 18.30 -16.49
C ASN A 2 5.57 17.37 -16.46
N ASN A 3 4.76 17.37 -17.53
CA ASN A 3 3.55 16.54 -17.60
C ASN A 3 3.85 15.02 -17.60
N GLN A 4 5.05 14.64 -18.05
CA GLN A 4 5.46 13.24 -18.13
C GLN A 4 5.73 12.67 -16.74
N ASP A 5 6.49 13.39 -15.91
CA ASP A 5 6.77 13.04 -14.53
C ASP A 5 5.48 12.96 -13.71
N LYS A 6 4.55 13.90 -13.92
CA LYS A 6 3.21 13.89 -13.30
C LYS A 6 2.45 12.60 -13.63
N SER A 7 2.43 12.20 -14.90
CA SER A 7 1.76 10.97 -15.32
C SER A 7 2.32 9.72 -14.64
N ILE A 8 3.65 9.64 -14.49
CA ILE A 8 4.32 8.51 -13.81
C ILE A 8 4.08 8.55 -12.30
N ALA A 9 4.19 9.73 -11.68
CA ALA A 9 3.90 9.92 -10.27
C ALA A 9 2.46 9.52 -9.93
N TYR A 10 1.47 9.93 -10.72
CA TYR A 10 0.08 9.51 -10.52
C TYR A 10 -0.12 8.01 -10.71
N ALA A 11 0.57 7.39 -11.67
CA ALA A 11 0.50 5.95 -11.87
C ALA A 11 1.09 5.18 -10.67
N PHE A 12 2.16 5.69 -10.04
CA PHE A 12 2.67 5.16 -8.77
C PHE A 12 1.68 5.34 -7.61
N ILE A 13 1.10 6.54 -7.46
CA ILE A 13 0.08 6.82 -6.42
C ILE A 13 -1.11 5.87 -6.54
N ALA A 14 -1.60 5.65 -7.76
CA ALA A 14 -2.69 4.72 -8.02
C ALA A 14 -2.37 3.26 -7.61
N ASN A 15 -1.09 2.92 -7.46
CA ASN A 15 -0.61 1.61 -7.00
C ASN A 15 -0.13 1.62 -5.53
N GLY A 16 -0.55 2.61 -4.74
CA GLY A 16 -0.27 2.71 -3.31
C GLY A 16 1.18 3.04 -2.98
N VAL A 17 1.88 3.75 -3.87
CA VAL A 17 3.25 4.23 -3.66
C VAL A 17 3.21 5.72 -3.33
N GLN A 18 3.89 6.12 -2.26
CA GLN A 18 4.04 7.51 -1.87
C GLN A 18 5.07 8.20 -2.76
N ILE A 19 4.79 9.44 -3.15
CA ILE A 19 5.66 10.26 -4.00
C ILE A 19 6.07 11.50 -3.22
N TYR A 20 7.37 11.76 -3.15
CA TYR A 20 7.92 13.00 -2.64
C TYR A 20 8.62 13.72 -3.78
N LEU A 21 8.10 14.91 -4.09
CA LEU A 21 8.63 15.77 -5.12
C LEU A 21 9.80 16.56 -4.53
N ASN A 22 10.91 16.60 -5.26
CA ASN A 22 12.02 17.49 -4.96
C ASN A 22 12.04 18.62 -6.00
N GLU A 23 12.77 19.70 -5.72
CA GLU A 23 13.04 20.77 -6.69
C GLU A 23 14.04 20.35 -7.79
N GLY A 24 14.69 19.19 -7.62
CA GLY A 24 15.57 18.59 -8.63
C GLY A 24 14.84 17.77 -9.70
N ASP A 25 15.62 17.18 -10.61
CA ASP A 25 15.10 16.45 -11.78
C ASP A 25 14.54 15.05 -11.48
N TYR A 26 14.62 14.59 -10.25
CA TYR A 26 14.07 13.31 -9.82
C TYR A 26 13.01 13.50 -8.73
N PHE A 27 12.13 12.51 -8.60
CA PHE A 27 11.24 12.38 -7.45
C PHE A 27 11.58 11.11 -6.68
N LEU A 28 11.28 11.10 -5.38
CA LEU A 28 11.45 9.94 -4.53
C LEU A 28 10.13 9.16 -4.51
N ILE A 29 10.21 7.86 -4.76
CA ILE A 29 9.12 6.94 -4.50
C ILE A 29 9.40 6.19 -3.20
N SER A 30 8.35 5.96 -2.41
CA SER A 30 8.43 5.22 -1.16
C SER A 30 7.22 4.32 -1.00
N LYS A 31 7.46 3.11 -0.51
CA LYS A 31 6.39 2.22 -0.09
C LYS A 31 6.75 1.52 1.20
N LEU A 32 5.82 1.51 2.15
CA LEU A 32 5.92 0.68 3.34
C LEU A 32 5.54 -0.75 2.97
N ILE A 33 6.48 -1.68 3.19
CA ILE A 33 6.31 -3.08 2.84
C ILE A 33 6.69 -3.99 4.01
N CYS A 34 6.17 -5.21 4.00
CA CYS A 34 6.66 -6.27 4.86
C CYS A 34 8.12 -6.60 4.51
N SER A 35 8.99 -6.62 5.51
CA SER A 35 10.41 -6.94 5.34
C SER A 35 10.64 -8.39 4.87
N ASN A 36 9.70 -9.30 5.16
CA ASN A 36 9.82 -10.72 4.85
C ASN A 36 9.29 -11.07 3.45
N CYS A 37 8.02 -10.71 3.16
CA CYS A 37 7.36 -11.11 1.90
C CYS A 37 7.25 -9.99 0.87
N GLY A 38 7.68 -8.77 1.17
CA GLY A 38 7.63 -7.63 0.24
C GLY A 38 6.23 -7.07 -0.04
N ASP A 39 5.17 -7.67 0.54
CA ASP A 39 3.81 -7.20 0.37
C ASP A 39 3.56 -5.84 1.05
N SER A 40 2.51 -5.15 0.64
CA SER A 40 2.17 -3.82 1.15
C SER A 40 1.83 -3.89 2.65
N TRP A 41 2.37 -2.94 3.41
CA TRP A 41 1.95 -2.72 4.79
C TRP A 41 0.96 -1.55 4.83
N TYR A 42 -0.21 -1.79 5.42
CA TYR A 42 -1.32 -0.85 5.34
C TYR A 42 -1.45 -0.06 6.64
N MET A 43 -0.93 1.16 6.65
CA MET A 43 -1.00 2.03 7.83
C MET A 43 -2.42 2.44 8.22
N ASN A 44 -3.38 2.32 7.30
CA ASN A 44 -4.78 2.62 7.54
C ASN A 44 -5.57 1.41 8.06
N LEU A 45 -4.97 0.22 8.12
CA LEU A 45 -5.58 -0.92 8.76
C LEU A 45 -5.33 -0.89 10.26
N THR A 46 -6.35 -1.31 10.98
CA THR A 46 -6.37 -1.34 12.44
C THR A 46 -6.72 -2.75 12.91
N GLU A 47 -6.17 -3.13 14.05
CA GLU A 47 -6.33 -4.44 14.67
C GLU A 47 -6.96 -4.28 16.06
N CYS A 48 -7.64 -5.33 16.51
CA CYS A 48 -8.09 -5.45 17.89
C CYS A 48 -6.88 -5.78 18.76
N PHE A 49 -6.56 -4.91 19.71
CA PHE A 49 -5.45 -5.08 20.65
C PHE A 49 -5.45 -6.46 21.34
N LEU A 50 -6.64 -6.97 21.67
CA LEU A 50 -6.81 -8.19 22.46
C LEU A 50 -6.58 -9.48 21.68
N CYS A 51 -6.74 -9.48 20.35
CA CYS A 51 -6.66 -10.72 19.57
C CYS A 51 -6.08 -10.57 18.15
N GLY A 52 -5.58 -9.39 17.78
CA GLY A 52 -4.97 -9.12 16.47
C GLY A 52 -5.94 -9.16 15.28
N THR A 53 -7.24 -9.31 15.51
CA THR A 53 -8.22 -9.38 14.42
C THR A 53 -8.34 -8.03 13.71
N ILE A 54 -8.25 -8.03 12.39
CA ILE A 54 -8.37 -6.82 11.56
C ILE A 54 -9.77 -6.23 11.67
N ASN A 55 -9.83 -4.90 11.79
CA ASN A 55 -11.06 -4.13 11.81
C ASN A 55 -11.83 -4.31 10.49
N PRO A 56 -13.04 -4.89 10.50
CA PRO A 56 -13.84 -5.05 9.30
C PRO A 56 -14.56 -3.76 8.87
N PHE A 57 -14.46 -2.68 9.65
CA PHE A 57 -15.19 -1.42 9.46
C PHE A 57 -16.72 -1.60 9.44
N LEU A 58 -17.23 -2.43 10.35
CA LEU A 58 -18.66 -2.71 10.51
C LEU A 58 -19.11 -2.45 11.95
N PHE A 59 -20.35 -2.00 12.09
CA PHE A 59 -21.09 -2.09 13.34
C PHE A 59 -21.70 -3.48 13.49
N ARG A 60 -21.83 -3.93 14.73
CA ARG A 60 -22.61 -5.11 15.13
C ARG A 60 -23.69 -4.68 16.11
N CYS A 61 -24.91 -5.13 15.88
CA CYS A 61 -26.00 -4.90 16.82
C CYS A 61 -25.90 -5.86 18.00
N GLU A 62 -25.93 -5.34 19.22
CA GLU A 62 -25.88 -6.19 20.42
C GLU A 62 -27.14 -7.06 20.57
N ASP A 63 -28.32 -6.51 20.26
CA ASP A 63 -29.59 -7.22 20.52
C ASP A 63 -29.89 -8.34 19.50
N CYS A 64 -29.52 -8.16 18.22
CA CYS A 64 -29.82 -9.15 17.16
C CYS A 64 -28.59 -9.70 16.43
N GLY A 65 -27.38 -9.26 16.79
CA GLY A 65 -26.12 -9.74 16.22
C GLY A 65 -25.82 -9.30 14.77
N SER A 66 -26.74 -8.61 14.09
CA SER A 66 -26.59 -8.25 12.68
C SER A 66 -25.43 -7.26 12.44
N PHE A 67 -24.70 -7.47 11.32
CA PHE A 67 -23.63 -6.57 10.88
C PHE A 67 -24.15 -5.47 9.96
N GLN A 68 -23.61 -4.26 10.12
CA GLN A 68 -24.02 -3.09 9.33
C GLN A 68 -22.81 -2.23 8.95
N SER A 69 -22.86 -1.68 7.74
CA SER A 69 -21.82 -0.76 7.27
C SER A 69 -21.83 0.52 8.10
N ILE A 70 -20.65 0.96 8.54
CA ILE A 70 -20.47 2.25 9.22
C ILE A 70 -20.92 3.45 8.38
N THR A 71 -20.88 3.33 7.04
CA THR A 71 -21.27 4.41 6.11
C THR A 71 -22.77 4.48 5.85
N LYS A 72 -23.54 3.46 6.27
CA LYS A 72 -24.98 3.36 6.02
C LYS A 72 -25.83 3.29 7.29
N SER A 73 -25.22 3.24 8.48
CA SER A 73 -25.96 3.13 9.73
C SER A 73 -26.55 4.47 10.13
N SER A 74 -27.87 4.53 10.32
CA SER A 74 -28.62 5.70 10.81
C SER A 74 -28.52 5.89 12.34
N GLY A 75 -27.48 5.34 12.98
CA GLY A 75 -27.37 5.21 14.44
C GLY A 75 -28.34 4.16 15.04
N LYS A 76 -29.11 3.47 14.20
CA LYS A 76 -30.00 2.37 14.59
C LYS A 76 -29.80 1.17 13.70
N CYS A 77 -30.07 0.00 14.26
CA CYS A 77 -29.99 -1.27 13.60
C CYS A 77 -31.10 -1.39 12.54
N ASN A 78 -30.73 -1.57 11.28
CA ASN A 78 -31.70 -1.77 10.19
C ASN A 78 -32.57 -3.03 10.34
N ASN A 79 -32.12 -4.03 11.11
CA ASN A 79 -32.85 -5.29 11.28
C ASN A 79 -33.88 -5.25 12.44
N CYS A 80 -33.52 -4.66 13.58
CA CYS A 80 -34.37 -4.66 14.79
C CYS A 80 -34.68 -3.26 15.37
N GLY A 81 -34.17 -2.19 14.77
CA GLY A 81 -34.39 -0.81 15.22
C GLY A 81 -33.58 -0.38 16.45
N SER A 82 -32.83 -1.29 17.08
CA SER A 82 -32.02 -1.00 18.27
C SER A 82 -30.91 0.03 18.01
N SER A 83 -30.68 0.94 18.96
CA SER A 83 -29.55 1.88 18.93
C SER A 83 -28.24 1.30 19.45
N LYS A 84 -28.23 0.05 19.92
CA LYS A 84 -27.04 -0.62 20.45
C LYS A 84 -26.17 -1.18 19.32
N LEU A 85 -25.54 -0.28 18.58
CA LEU A 85 -24.60 -0.57 17.51
C LEU A 85 -23.19 -0.23 17.96
N TYR A 86 -22.31 -1.24 17.95
CA TYR A 86 -20.93 -1.10 18.41
C TYR A 86 -19.96 -1.66 17.38
N MET A 87 -18.74 -1.11 17.30
CA MET A 87 -17.69 -1.65 16.45
C MET A 87 -17.01 -2.84 17.16
N MET A 88 -17.75 -3.93 17.33
CA MET A 88 -17.31 -5.14 18.05
C MET A 88 -16.24 -5.91 17.27
N CYS A 89 -15.39 -6.64 18.00
CA CYS A 89 -14.47 -7.59 17.38
C CYS A 89 -15.24 -8.71 16.65
N PRO A 90 -14.97 -9.03 15.38
CA PRO A 90 -15.68 -10.10 14.67
C PRO A 90 -15.21 -11.49 15.10
N ASN A 91 -14.05 -11.61 15.77
CA ASN A 91 -13.61 -12.88 16.36
C ASN A 91 -14.49 -13.23 17.57
N PRO A 92 -15.33 -14.28 17.51
CA PRO A 92 -16.23 -14.64 18.61
C PRO A 92 -15.47 -15.04 19.89
N ASP A 93 -14.22 -15.45 19.77
CA ASP A 93 -13.38 -15.88 20.88
C ASP A 93 -12.61 -14.74 21.55
N CYS A 94 -12.71 -13.52 21.03
CA CYS A 94 -12.06 -12.35 21.63
C CYS A 94 -12.59 -12.07 23.04
N ILE A 95 -11.70 -11.74 23.98
CA ILE A 95 -12.04 -11.40 25.37
C ILE A 95 -13.08 -10.26 25.41
N SER A 96 -12.98 -9.28 24.51
CA SER A 96 -13.96 -8.19 24.41
C SER A 96 -15.38 -8.61 24.03
N ASN A 97 -15.59 -9.87 23.65
CA ASN A 97 -16.90 -10.44 23.34
C ASN A 97 -17.36 -11.43 24.40
N LYS A 98 -16.42 -12.13 25.05
CA LYS A 98 -16.70 -13.21 26.02
C LYS A 98 -16.77 -12.73 27.47
N ASP A 99 -15.89 -11.80 27.84
CA ASP A 99 -15.88 -11.23 29.17
C ASP A 99 -16.90 -10.09 29.23
N GLU A 100 -17.93 -10.24 30.05
CA GLU A 100 -19.04 -9.28 30.10
C GLU A 100 -18.62 -7.92 30.68
N GLU A 101 -17.62 -7.85 31.55
CA GLU A 101 -17.11 -6.58 32.07
C GLU A 101 -16.35 -5.83 30.96
N VAL A 102 -15.40 -6.50 30.30
CA VAL A 102 -14.63 -5.90 29.20
C VAL A 102 -15.54 -5.52 28.02
N LYS A 103 -16.52 -6.37 27.69
CA LYS A 103 -17.49 -6.10 26.63
C LYS A 103 -18.35 -4.87 26.95
N LYS A 104 -18.81 -4.74 28.20
CA LYS A 104 -19.57 -3.57 28.64
C LYS A 104 -18.74 -2.30 28.53
N GLU A 105 -17.53 -2.29 29.07
CA GLU A 105 -16.61 -1.14 28.99
C GLU A 105 -16.29 -0.78 27.53
N ALA A 106 -15.98 -1.77 26.69
CA ALA A 106 -15.73 -1.55 25.28
C ALA A 106 -16.96 -0.95 24.58
N ASN A 107 -18.16 -1.47 24.84
CA ASN A 107 -19.42 -0.99 24.25
C ASN A 107 -19.78 0.43 24.74
N GLU A 108 -19.52 0.78 26.00
CA GLU A 108 -19.66 2.15 26.51
C GLU A 108 -18.80 3.14 25.72
N LEU A 109 -17.65 2.69 25.22
CA LEU A 109 -16.75 3.46 24.34
C LEU A 109 -17.05 3.30 22.85
N GLY A 110 -18.14 2.60 22.48
CA GLY A 110 -18.56 2.41 21.09
C GLY A 110 -18.00 1.17 20.39
N GLY A 111 -17.38 0.25 21.13
CA GLY A 111 -16.80 -1.02 20.67
C GLY A 111 -15.28 -1.00 20.54
N CYS A 112 -14.67 -2.18 20.37
CA CYS A 112 -13.21 -2.38 20.35
C CYS A 112 -12.49 -1.63 19.23
N PHE A 113 -13.18 -1.40 18.11
CA PHE A 113 -12.61 -0.64 17.00
C PHE A 113 -13.01 0.84 17.01
N ASN A 114 -13.65 1.31 18.07
CA ASN A 114 -13.82 2.74 18.26
C ASN A 114 -12.48 3.36 18.63
N LYS A 115 -12.12 4.47 17.99
CA LYS A 115 -10.88 5.22 18.24
C LYS A 115 -10.71 5.65 19.71
N ASN A 116 -11.81 5.79 20.47
CA ASN A 116 -11.79 6.18 21.87
C ASN A 116 -11.66 5.00 22.83
N SER A 117 -11.73 3.75 22.35
CA SER A 117 -11.75 2.55 23.20
C SER A 117 -10.38 2.17 23.78
N GLY A 118 -9.28 2.65 23.20
CA GLY A 118 -7.92 2.18 23.54
C GLY A 118 -7.63 0.73 23.12
N LEU A 119 -8.62 -0.01 22.59
CA LEU A 119 -8.50 -1.39 22.13
C LEU A 119 -8.24 -1.50 20.63
N LEU A 120 -8.16 -0.37 19.94
CA LEU A 120 -7.81 -0.25 18.54
C LEU A 120 -6.32 0.11 18.42
N ILE A 121 -5.56 -0.72 17.71
CA ILE A 121 -4.15 -0.47 17.39
C ILE A 121 -3.95 -0.46 15.88
N ALA A 122 -2.85 0.15 15.41
CA ALA A 122 -2.44 0.01 14.02
C ALA A 122 -2.03 -1.43 13.72
N GLN A 123 -2.11 -1.83 12.44
CA GLN A 123 -1.64 -3.13 11.97
C GLN A 123 -0.27 -3.50 12.58
N GLN A 124 -0.20 -4.64 13.27
CA GLN A 124 1.04 -5.17 13.85
C GLN A 124 1.62 -6.34 13.05
N TYR A 125 0.82 -6.99 12.21
CA TYR A 125 1.25 -8.18 11.47
C TYR A 125 0.92 -8.07 9.98
N CYS A 126 1.83 -8.54 9.14
CA CYS A 126 1.62 -8.62 7.70
C CYS A 126 0.45 -9.56 7.38
N LEU A 127 -0.53 -9.08 6.61
CA LEU A 127 -1.71 -9.87 6.22
C LEU A 127 -1.38 -11.13 5.40
N THR A 128 -0.22 -11.13 4.72
CA THR A 128 0.14 -12.20 3.79
C THR A 128 1.06 -13.25 4.42
N CYS A 129 1.93 -12.87 5.36
CA CYS A 129 2.89 -13.82 5.96
C CYS A 129 2.96 -13.79 7.50
N GLY A 130 2.19 -12.94 8.17
CA GLY A 130 2.20 -12.82 9.63
C GLY A 130 3.47 -12.23 10.23
N SER A 131 4.42 -11.72 9.44
CA SER A 131 5.60 -11.04 9.99
C SER A 131 5.23 -9.73 10.65
N GLN A 132 5.88 -9.42 11.78
CA GLN A 132 5.79 -8.12 12.48
C GLN A 132 6.73 -7.07 11.88
N TYR A 133 7.64 -7.46 10.98
CA TYR A 133 8.66 -6.56 10.47
C TYR A 133 8.21 -5.87 9.18
N HIS A 134 8.28 -4.56 9.21
CA HIS A 134 8.03 -3.70 8.05
C HIS A 134 9.19 -2.72 7.85
N ARG A 135 9.36 -2.25 6.61
CA ARG A 135 10.35 -1.23 6.28
C ARG A 135 9.86 -0.36 5.14
N TYR A 136 10.28 0.90 5.13
CA TYR A 136 10.16 1.74 3.96
C TYR A 136 11.21 1.32 2.95
N LYS A 137 10.77 1.06 1.72
CA LYS A 137 11.66 0.87 0.57
C LYS A 137 11.53 2.09 -0.32
N ASN A 138 12.67 2.72 -0.63
CA ASN A 138 12.72 4.03 -1.25
C ASN A 138 13.58 3.97 -2.53
N TYR A 139 13.20 4.74 -3.54
CA TYR A 139 13.97 4.86 -4.78
C TYR A 139 13.87 6.27 -5.34
N LYS A 140 14.98 6.81 -5.85
CA LYS A 140 14.96 8.06 -6.62
C LYS A 140 14.68 7.71 -8.07
N ILE A 141 13.71 8.38 -8.68
CA ILE A 141 13.23 8.09 -10.03
C ILE A 141 13.44 9.29 -10.93
N LEU A 142 14.18 9.07 -12.01
CA LEU A 142 14.21 9.91 -13.20
C LEU A 142 13.30 9.32 -14.26
N VAL A 143 12.66 10.18 -15.04
CA VAL A 143 11.85 9.77 -16.19
C VAL A 143 12.38 10.45 -17.44
N ARG A 144 12.58 9.66 -18.51
CA ARG A 144 12.91 10.18 -19.84
C ARG A 144 12.06 9.50 -20.89
N THR A 145 11.65 10.27 -21.89
CA THR A 145 10.97 9.73 -23.07
C THR A 145 12.01 9.49 -24.15
N ILE A 146 11.94 8.32 -24.79
CA ILE A 146 12.78 7.92 -25.90
C ILE A 146 11.92 7.67 -27.13
N ASP A 147 12.49 7.92 -28.30
CA ASP A 147 11.78 7.77 -29.59
C ASP A 147 12.13 6.45 -30.30
N SER A 148 13.10 5.69 -29.77
CA SER A 148 13.48 4.39 -30.31
C SER A 148 14.02 3.45 -29.23
N PRO A 149 13.99 2.12 -29.45
CA PRO A 149 14.63 1.16 -28.55
C PRO A 149 16.16 1.30 -28.43
N ASN A 150 16.81 1.96 -29.40
CA ASN A 150 18.24 2.27 -29.36
C ASN A 150 18.45 3.56 -28.56
N VAL A 151 19.00 3.40 -27.36
CA VAL A 151 19.18 4.48 -26.39
C VAL A 151 20.61 5.00 -26.47
N VAL A 152 20.72 6.28 -26.78
CA VAL A 152 21.99 7.03 -26.73
C VAL A 152 22.08 7.74 -25.39
N ILE A 153 23.01 7.33 -24.52
CA ILE A 153 23.07 7.79 -23.12
C ILE A 153 23.26 9.31 -23.04
N SER A 154 24.10 9.87 -23.89
CA SER A 154 24.38 11.31 -23.90
C SER A 154 23.15 12.17 -24.17
N LYS A 155 22.08 11.60 -24.74
CA LYS A 155 20.80 12.29 -24.98
C LYS A 155 19.84 12.22 -23.78
N LEU A 156 20.16 11.45 -22.74
CA LEU A 156 19.29 11.24 -21.58
C LEU A 156 19.40 12.36 -20.53
N ASP A 157 20.36 13.27 -20.66
CA ASP A 157 20.58 14.39 -19.73
C ASP A 157 20.55 13.93 -18.27
N LEU A 158 21.53 13.09 -17.93
CA LEU A 158 21.65 12.46 -16.61
C LEU A 158 22.46 13.35 -15.67
N PRO A 159 22.12 13.41 -14.37
CA PRO A 159 22.88 14.20 -13.40
C PRO A 159 24.30 13.64 -13.21
N GLU A 160 25.29 14.54 -13.04
CA GLU A 160 26.70 14.16 -12.89
C GLU A 160 26.98 13.32 -11.63
N ASN A 161 26.22 13.55 -10.55
CA ASN A 161 26.35 12.81 -9.29
C ASN A 161 25.25 11.75 -9.14
N VAL A 162 25.55 10.54 -9.60
CA VAL A 162 24.61 9.40 -9.57
C VAL A 162 24.75 8.65 -8.25
N SER A 163 23.73 8.72 -7.39
CA SER A 163 23.63 7.81 -6.24
C SER A 163 23.19 6.41 -6.68
N ASP A 164 23.63 5.36 -5.98
CA ASP A 164 23.19 3.98 -6.22
C ASP A 164 21.67 3.76 -6.14
N GLU A 165 20.93 4.67 -5.52
CA GLU A 165 19.47 4.57 -5.38
C GLU A 165 18.71 5.27 -6.51
N LEU A 166 19.42 5.76 -7.55
CA LEU A 166 18.84 6.47 -8.68
C LEU A 166 18.53 5.51 -9.83
N TYR A 167 17.25 5.43 -10.17
CA TYR A 167 16.72 4.64 -11.27
C TYR A 167 16.14 5.56 -12.34
N LEU A 168 16.29 5.13 -13.59
CA LEU A 168 15.74 5.78 -14.77
C LEU A 168 14.60 4.92 -15.32
N ILE A 169 13.43 5.53 -15.47
CA ILE A 169 12.31 4.97 -16.22
C ILE A 169 12.33 5.59 -17.62
N LEU A 170 12.65 4.77 -18.60
CA LEU A 170 12.56 5.10 -20.01
C LEU A 170 11.15 4.81 -20.52
N ARG A 171 10.54 5.78 -21.17
CA ARG A 171 9.20 5.68 -21.76
C ARG A 171 9.33 5.70 -23.27
N LEU A 172 8.78 4.70 -23.93
CA LEU A 172 8.64 4.66 -25.38
C LEU A 172 7.16 4.70 -25.72
N LYS A 173 6.73 5.70 -26.49
CA LYS A 173 5.37 5.77 -27.01
C LYS A 173 5.37 5.11 -28.39
N GLU A 174 4.69 3.98 -28.51
CA GLU A 174 4.43 3.31 -29.78
C GLU A 174 2.92 3.22 -29.98
N ASP A 175 2.44 3.82 -31.07
CA ASP A 175 1.02 4.01 -31.35
C ASP A 175 0.29 4.71 -30.19
N ASP A 176 -0.77 4.08 -29.67
CA ASP A 176 -1.56 4.53 -28.51
C ASP A 176 -1.12 3.88 -27.19
N LYS A 177 0.01 3.16 -27.18
CA LYS A 177 0.51 2.48 -25.98
C LYS A 177 1.83 3.08 -25.50
N ILE A 178 2.01 3.05 -24.19
CA ILE A 178 3.25 3.46 -23.55
C ILE A 178 3.94 2.23 -23.00
N LYS A 179 5.16 2.01 -23.45
CA LYS A 179 6.07 0.96 -23.01
C LYS A 179 7.11 1.55 -22.07
N TYR A 180 7.57 0.74 -21.11
CA TYR A 180 8.51 1.18 -20.08
C TYR A 180 9.74 0.29 -20.03
N HIS A 181 10.88 0.87 -19.70
CA HIS A 181 12.08 0.14 -19.35
C HIS A 181 12.73 0.82 -18.14
N ILE A 182 13.34 0.03 -17.26
CA ILE A 182 13.93 0.53 -16.02
C ILE A 182 15.41 0.20 -16.03
N CYS A 183 16.24 1.20 -15.75
CA CYS A 183 17.67 1.05 -15.59
C CYS A 183 18.11 1.63 -14.25
N LYS A 184 19.12 1.02 -13.63
CA LYS A 184 19.87 1.68 -12.57
C LYS A 184 20.84 2.66 -13.23
N VAL A 185 20.82 3.94 -12.85
CA VAL A 185 21.61 4.96 -13.56
C VAL A 185 23.11 4.68 -13.43
N SER A 186 23.55 4.13 -12.29
CA SER A 186 24.95 3.75 -12.05
C SER A 186 25.47 2.66 -12.98
N GLU A 187 24.58 1.91 -13.66
CA GLU A 187 24.94 0.82 -14.57
C GLU A 187 24.98 1.27 -16.04
N LEU A 188 24.56 2.50 -16.33
CA LEU A 188 24.53 3.07 -17.67
C LEU A 188 25.93 3.56 -18.08
N THR A 189 26.70 2.68 -18.74
CA THR A 189 28.09 2.96 -19.14
C THR A 189 28.28 3.17 -20.63
N LYS A 190 27.35 2.69 -21.46
CA LYS A 190 27.39 2.79 -22.93
C LYS A 190 26.00 2.71 -23.53
N ASP A 191 25.86 3.21 -24.75
CA ASP A 191 24.63 3.09 -25.54
C ASP A 191 24.18 1.63 -25.65
N PHE A 192 22.87 1.42 -25.67
CA PHE A 192 22.27 0.09 -25.60
C PHE A 192 20.94 0.01 -26.32
N GLU A 193 20.55 -1.20 -26.67
CA GLU A 193 19.24 -1.51 -27.25
C GLU A 193 18.35 -2.17 -26.21
N ILE A 194 17.15 -1.64 -26.04
CA ILE A 194 16.13 -2.24 -25.15
C ILE A 194 15.45 -3.38 -25.89
N LYS A 195 15.72 -4.61 -25.45
CA LYS A 195 15.10 -5.82 -26.02
C LYS A 195 13.74 -6.13 -25.42
N ASN A 196 13.54 -5.78 -24.15
CA ASN A 196 12.33 -6.13 -23.39
C ASN A 196 11.74 -4.89 -22.72
N PHE A 197 10.53 -4.54 -23.15
CA PHE A 197 9.73 -3.49 -22.53
C PHE A 197 8.65 -4.07 -21.63
N MET A 198 8.40 -3.37 -20.53
CA MET A 198 7.24 -3.56 -19.68
C MET A 198 6.03 -2.90 -20.35
N ASN A 199 4.94 -3.65 -20.51
CA ASN A 199 3.74 -3.19 -21.21
C ASN A 199 2.68 -2.60 -20.26
N SER A 200 2.88 -2.75 -18.95
CA SER A 200 2.00 -2.16 -17.94
C SER A 200 2.79 -1.43 -16.87
N PHE A 201 2.20 -0.38 -16.30
CA PHE A 201 2.80 0.31 -15.18
C PHE A 201 2.79 -0.54 -13.90
N LYS A 202 1.91 -1.55 -13.82
CA LYS A 202 1.93 -2.54 -12.74
C LYS A 202 3.25 -3.31 -12.72
N ASP A 203 3.79 -3.66 -13.88
CA ASP A 203 5.09 -4.34 -13.99
C ASP A 203 6.24 -3.44 -13.51
N VAL A 204 6.15 -2.14 -13.79
CA VAL A 204 7.10 -1.13 -13.28
C VAL A 204 7.06 -1.09 -11.75
N VAL A 205 5.87 -1.08 -11.15
CA VAL A 205 5.72 -1.10 -9.68
C VAL A 205 6.26 -2.42 -9.10
N ASN A 206 5.94 -3.56 -9.73
CA ASN A 206 6.41 -4.87 -9.28
C ASN A 206 7.94 -5.01 -9.35
N TYR A 207 8.59 -4.35 -10.31
CA TYR A 207 10.06 -4.31 -10.37
C TYR A 207 10.65 -3.65 -9.11
N PHE A 208 10.10 -2.51 -8.68
CA PHE A 208 10.58 -1.82 -7.47
C PHE A 208 10.16 -2.54 -6.17
N TYR A 209 8.96 -3.09 -6.14
CA TYR A 209 8.36 -3.70 -4.95
C TYR A 209 7.88 -5.14 -5.24
N PRO A 210 8.81 -6.08 -5.48
CA PRO A 210 8.44 -7.46 -5.76
C PRO A 210 7.92 -8.17 -4.50
N LEU A 211 6.95 -9.06 -4.69
CA LEU A 211 6.56 -10.02 -3.66
C LEU A 211 7.65 -11.10 -3.55
N LEU A 212 8.13 -11.34 -2.34
CA LEU A 212 9.14 -12.33 -2.02
C LEU A 212 8.42 -13.59 -1.50
N ASN A 213 8.44 -14.66 -2.31
CA ASN A 213 8.00 -16.01 -1.97
C ASN A 213 6.82 -16.13 -1.00
N THR A 214 5.59 -16.10 -1.52
CA THR A 214 4.41 -16.59 -0.79
C THR A 214 4.44 -18.12 -0.72
N LYS A 215 5.26 -18.69 0.17
CA LYS A 215 4.93 -20.00 0.73
C LYS A 215 3.74 -19.78 1.67
N ARG A 216 2.52 -19.84 1.14
CA ARG A 216 1.37 -20.17 1.97
C ARG A 216 1.68 -21.55 2.55
N GLN A 217 2.08 -21.60 3.81
CA GLN A 217 1.89 -22.83 4.58
C GLN A 217 0.39 -22.89 4.80
N ASP A 218 -0.27 -23.78 4.06
CA ASP A 218 -1.65 -24.16 4.31
C ASP A 218 -1.74 -24.59 5.78
N ILE A 219 -2.54 -23.84 6.56
CA ILE A 219 -3.01 -24.22 7.89
C ILE A 219 -4.45 -24.69 7.73
#